data_AF-A0A3B8JBA0-F1
#
_entry.id   AF-A0A3B8JBA0-F1
#
_cell.length_a   1.000
_cell.length_b   1.000
_cell.length_c   1.000
_cell.angle_alpha   90.00
_cell.angle_beta   90.00
_cell.angle_gamma   90.00
#
_symmetry.space_group_name_H-M   'P 1'
#
loop_
_entity.id
_entity.type
_entity.pdbx_description
1 polymer ?
#
loop_
_entity_poly.entity_id
_entity_poly.type
_entity_poly.pdbx_seq_one_letter_code
_entity_poly.pdbx_strand_id
1 'polypeptide(L)'
;PHLDNPKVRQALTLAVDREYICVNIGQAGQQPAGAYVPTGLTDADPTKEFREVGGDYYDPSGAAYEKNLEKAKQLLAEAGYPNGEGLPTFEYLYNENTGHQMIGEALQDMW
;
A
#
# COMPACT_ATOMS: atom_id res chain seq x y z
N PRO A 1 -12.61 -2.49 -15.61
CA PRO A 1 -13.33 -3.68 -15.12
C PRO A 1 -12.72 -4.29 -13.85
N HIS A 2 -11.46 -4.73 -13.88
CA HIS A 2 -10.88 -5.54 -12.79
C HIS A 2 -10.51 -4.70 -11.55
N LEU A 3 -9.97 -3.51 -11.76
CA LEU A 3 -9.73 -2.54 -10.69
C LEU A 3 -11.01 -1.83 -10.22
N ASP A 4 -12.16 -2.05 -10.87
CA ASP A 4 -13.44 -1.49 -10.41
C ASP A 4 -13.91 -2.19 -9.13
N ASN A 5 -13.51 -3.45 -8.94
CA ASN A 5 -13.79 -4.20 -7.72
C ASN A 5 -12.95 -3.65 -6.54
N PRO A 6 -13.58 -3.09 -5.49
CA PRO A 6 -12.87 -2.52 -4.35
C PRO A 6 -12.03 -3.56 -3.60
N LYS A 7 -12.41 -4.83 -3.62
CA LYS A 7 -11.62 -5.90 -2.98
C LYS A 7 -10.27 -6.11 -3.67
N VAL A 8 -10.23 -6.02 -5.00
CA VAL A 8 -8.98 -6.09 -5.78
C VAL A 8 -8.07 -4.93 -5.40
N ARG A 9 -8.59 -3.69 -5.37
CA ARG A 9 -7.79 -2.52 -4.99
C ARG A 9 -7.28 -2.60 -3.56
N GLN A 10 -8.12 -3.06 -2.63
CA GLN A 10 -7.72 -3.22 -1.23
C GLN A 10 -6.67 -4.32 -1.08
N ALA A 11 -6.80 -5.44 -1.80
CA ALA A 11 -5.79 -6.49 -1.77
C ALA A 11 -4.43 -6.00 -2.28
N LEU A 12 -4.41 -5.34 -3.45
CA LEU A 12 -3.19 -4.74 -3.99
C LEU A 12 -2.58 -3.71 -3.04
N THR A 13 -3.41 -2.97 -2.27
CA THR A 13 -2.93 -2.01 -1.27
C THR A 13 -2.26 -2.69 -0.09
N LEU A 14 -2.83 -3.80 0.40
CA LEU A 14 -2.36 -4.52 1.59
C LEU A 14 -1.15 -5.43 1.30
N ALA A 15 -0.98 -5.87 0.05
CA ALA A 15 0.17 -6.67 -0.38
C ALA A 15 1.49 -5.87 -0.47
N VAL A 16 1.46 -4.55 -0.35
CA VAL A 16 2.66 -3.72 -0.45
C VAL A 16 3.37 -3.61 0.90
N ASP A 17 4.60 -4.10 0.96
CA ASP A 17 5.51 -3.86 2.09
C ASP A 17 6.09 -2.43 2.00
N ARG A 18 5.43 -1.52 2.71
CA ARG A 18 5.83 -0.10 2.74
C ARG A 18 7.09 0.14 3.54
N GLU A 19 7.34 -0.66 4.57
CA GLU A 19 8.57 -0.60 5.36
C GLU A 19 9.76 -0.93 4.47
N TYR A 20 9.67 -2.01 3.70
CA TYR A 20 10.71 -2.39 2.74
C TYR A 20 10.98 -1.27 1.73
N ILE A 21 9.93 -0.70 1.12
CA ILE A 21 10.09 0.39 0.15
C ILE A 21 10.77 1.60 0.82
N CYS A 22 10.32 2.03 1.99
CA CYS A 22 10.89 3.19 2.68
C CYS A 22 12.36 2.96 3.08
N VAL A 23 12.69 1.79 3.65
CA VAL A 23 14.00 1.50 4.24
C VAL A 23 15.04 1.08 3.20
N ASN A 24 14.66 0.28 2.19
CA ASN A 24 15.61 -0.32 1.25
C ASN A 24 15.66 0.37 -0.10
N ILE A 25 14.60 1.08 -0.52
CA ILE A 25 14.54 1.77 -1.82
C ILE A 25 14.59 3.29 -1.62
N GLY A 26 13.70 3.83 -0.78
CA GLY A 26 13.54 5.27 -0.58
C GLY A 26 14.71 5.92 0.15
N GLN A 27 15.20 5.28 1.22
CA GLN A 27 16.44 5.62 1.95
C GLN A 27 16.62 7.09 2.37
N ALA A 28 15.54 7.86 2.46
CA ALA A 28 15.56 9.28 2.79
C ALA A 28 14.78 9.61 4.08
N GLY A 29 14.51 8.59 4.91
CA GLY A 29 13.77 8.75 6.16
C GLY A 29 12.26 8.86 5.98
N GLN A 30 11.72 8.43 4.83
CA GLN A 30 10.27 8.30 4.64
C GLN A 30 9.69 7.31 5.64
N GLN A 31 8.45 7.54 6.06
CA GLN A 31 7.72 6.64 6.94
C GLN A 31 6.61 5.89 6.17
N PRO A 32 6.34 4.62 6.50
CA PRO A 32 5.22 3.87 5.93
C PRO A 32 3.89 4.61 6.11
N ALA A 33 3.19 4.90 5.02
CA ALA A 33 1.93 5.63 5.06
C ALA A 33 0.72 4.70 5.25
N GLY A 34 0.01 4.85 6.38
CA GLY A 34 -1.23 4.12 6.70
C GLY A 34 -2.52 4.82 6.22
N ALA A 35 -2.40 6.08 5.79
CA ALA A 35 -3.50 6.91 5.31
C ALA A 35 -3.01 8.03 4.37
N TYR A 36 -3.95 8.81 3.86
CA TYR A 36 -3.67 9.83 2.83
C TYR A 36 -3.06 11.13 3.38
N VAL A 37 -3.58 11.65 4.49
CA VAL A 37 -3.03 12.87 5.10
C VAL A 37 -1.76 12.49 5.85
N PRO A 38 -0.62 13.19 5.67
CA PRO A 38 0.63 12.87 6.36
C PRO A 38 0.58 13.24 7.85
N THR A 39 1.58 12.77 8.60
CA THR A 39 1.87 13.23 9.97
C THR A 39 2.32 14.69 9.98
N GLY A 40 2.06 15.37 11.10
CA GLY A 40 2.57 16.72 11.38
C GLY A 40 1.70 17.84 10.81
N LEU A 41 0.54 17.50 10.25
CA LEU A 41 -0.48 18.49 9.89
C LEU A 41 -1.48 18.65 11.04
N THR A 42 -1.94 19.87 11.23
CA THR A 42 -2.95 20.18 12.24
C THR A 42 -4.33 19.67 11.81
N ASP A 43 -5.12 19.19 12.77
CA ASP A 43 -6.53 18.84 12.56
C ASP A 43 -7.43 20.09 12.41
N ALA A 44 -8.73 19.88 12.17
CA ALA A 44 -9.73 20.94 12.32
C ALA A 44 -9.74 21.55 13.73
N ASP A 45 -9.46 20.74 14.76
CA ASP A 45 -9.04 21.26 16.08
C ASP A 45 -7.56 21.68 16.02
N PRO A 46 -7.24 22.98 16.13
CA PRO A 46 -5.87 23.47 15.96
C PRO A 46 -4.90 23.01 17.05
N THR A 47 -5.41 22.42 18.13
CA THR A 47 -4.61 21.90 19.24
C THR A 47 -4.19 20.45 19.05
N LYS A 48 -4.68 19.78 17.99
CA LYS A 48 -4.45 18.37 17.71
C LYS A 48 -3.75 18.17 16.38
N GLU A 49 -3.01 17.08 16.29
CA GLU A 49 -2.44 16.61 15.04
C GLU A 49 -3.48 15.74 14.30
N PHE A 50 -3.51 15.83 12.96
CA PHE A 50 -4.53 15.19 12.15
C PHE A 50 -4.52 13.67 12.30
N ARG A 51 -3.36 13.01 12.30
CA ARG A 51 -3.26 11.55 12.43
C ARG A 51 -3.70 11.05 13.79
N GLU A 52 -3.50 11.83 14.86
CA GLU A 52 -4.04 11.48 16.18
C GLU A 52 -5.57 11.38 16.19
N VAL A 53 -6.26 12.23 15.42
CA VAL A 53 -7.73 12.26 15.33
C VAL A 53 -8.27 11.32 14.25
N GLY A 54 -7.69 11.39 13.05
CA GLY A 54 -8.15 10.69 11.86
C GLY A 54 -7.71 9.23 11.77
N GLY A 55 -6.61 8.87 12.45
CA GLY A 55 -6.06 7.51 12.47
C GLY A 55 -5.66 6.97 11.09
N ASP A 56 -5.08 5.77 11.08
CA ASP A 56 -4.73 5.08 9.84
C ASP A 56 -5.88 4.19 9.33
N TYR A 57 -5.89 3.91 8.03
CA TYR A 57 -6.86 2.98 7.43
C TYR A 57 -6.52 1.51 7.74
N TYR A 58 -5.24 1.22 7.95
CA TYR A 58 -4.66 -0.06 8.33
C TYR A 58 -3.25 0.18 8.88
N ASP A 59 -2.66 -0.81 9.55
CA ASP A 59 -1.29 -0.72 10.05
C ASP A 59 -0.29 -0.95 8.89
N PRO A 60 0.50 0.06 8.47
CA PRO A 60 1.42 -0.06 7.34
C PRO A 60 2.82 -0.56 7.74
N SER A 61 3.05 -0.88 9.01
CA SER A 61 4.35 -1.27 9.52
C SER A 61 4.80 -2.64 9.00
N GLY A 62 6.11 -2.87 8.95
CA GLY A 62 6.65 -4.18 8.59
C GLY A 62 6.17 -5.30 9.53
N ALA A 63 5.88 -4.98 10.81
CA ALA A 63 5.34 -5.93 11.77
C ALA A 63 3.92 -6.42 11.43
N ALA A 64 3.15 -5.61 10.70
CA ALA A 64 1.80 -5.96 10.25
C ALA A 64 1.77 -6.60 8.85
N TYR A 65 2.91 -6.65 8.14
CA TYR A 65 2.95 -7.06 6.74
C TYR A 65 2.34 -8.44 6.48
N GLU A 66 2.74 -9.47 7.24
CA GLU A 66 2.23 -10.83 7.06
C GLU A 66 0.70 -10.90 7.23
N LYS A 67 0.17 -10.21 8.25
CA LYS A 67 -1.27 -10.14 8.49
C LYS A 67 -2.01 -9.39 7.37
N ASN A 68 -1.41 -8.33 6.84
CA ASN A 68 -1.95 -7.59 5.70
C ASN A 68 -1.95 -8.46 4.44
N LEU A 69 -0.88 -9.23 4.20
CA LEU A 69 -0.74 -10.13 3.06
C LEU A 69 -1.73 -11.29 3.13
N GLU A 70 -1.95 -11.88 4.29
CA GLU A 70 -3.03 -12.87 4.51
C GLU A 70 -4.40 -12.29 4.14
N LYS A 71 -4.68 -11.06 4.58
CA LYS A 71 -5.93 -10.39 4.25
C LYS A 71 -6.04 -10.05 2.76
N ALA A 72 -4.94 -9.66 2.12
CA ALA A 72 -4.89 -9.40 0.69
C ALA A 72 -5.26 -10.65 -0.13
N LYS A 73 -4.66 -11.80 0.20
CA LYS A 73 -4.97 -13.09 -0.44
C LYS A 73 -6.43 -13.49 -0.25
N GLN A 74 -6.99 -13.29 0.94
CA GLN A 74 -8.41 -13.50 1.21
C GLN A 74 -9.29 -12.62 0.30
N LEU A 75 -8.98 -11.33 0.19
CA LEU A 75 -9.74 -10.37 -0.61
C LEU A 75 -9.69 -10.69 -2.10
N LEU A 76 -8.55 -11.15 -2.63
CA LEU A 76 -8.43 -11.61 -4.01
C LEU A 76 -9.27 -12.87 -4.26
N ALA A 77 -9.22 -13.84 -3.35
CA ALA A 77 -10.07 -15.04 -3.44
C ALA A 77 -11.56 -14.69 -3.45
N GLU A 78 -11.99 -13.78 -2.56
CA GLU A 78 -13.36 -13.26 -2.52
C GLU A 78 -13.74 -12.43 -3.76
N ALA A 79 -12.75 -11.89 -4.49
CA ALA A 79 -12.94 -11.18 -5.74
C ALA A 79 -12.99 -12.13 -6.96
N GLY A 80 -12.80 -13.43 -6.77
CA GLY A 80 -12.77 -14.44 -7.84
C GLY A 80 -11.37 -14.79 -8.36
N TYR A 81 -10.32 -14.36 -7.65
CA TYR A 81 -8.91 -14.54 -8.04
C TYR A 81 -8.12 -15.24 -6.92
N PRO A 82 -8.46 -16.50 -6.55
CA PRO A 82 -7.74 -17.22 -5.51
C PRO A 82 -6.26 -17.34 -5.88
N ASN A 83 -5.35 -16.94 -4.99
CA ASN A 83 -3.91 -16.88 -5.25
C ASN A 83 -3.53 -16.09 -6.52
N GLY A 84 -4.35 -15.12 -6.93
CA GLY A 84 -4.13 -14.34 -8.16
C GLY A 84 -4.48 -15.09 -9.45
N GLU A 85 -4.96 -16.32 -9.39
CA GLU A 85 -5.31 -17.09 -10.58
C GLU A 85 -6.44 -16.40 -11.37
N GLY A 86 -6.19 -16.16 -12.66
CA GLY A 86 -7.13 -15.46 -13.54
C GLY A 86 -7.18 -13.93 -13.34
N LEU A 87 -6.39 -13.37 -12.42
CA LEU A 87 -6.25 -11.92 -12.30
C LEU A 87 -5.49 -11.40 -13.53
N PRO A 88 -6.02 -10.42 -14.28
CA PRO A 88 -5.34 -9.90 -15.45
C PRO A 88 -4.04 -9.19 -15.09
N THR A 89 -3.09 -9.21 -16.01
CA THR A 89 -1.89 -8.39 -15.92
C THR A 89 -2.26 -6.91 -15.91
N PHE A 90 -1.57 -6.14 -15.07
CA PHE A 90 -1.70 -4.69 -15.00
C PHE A 90 -0.51 -4.02 -15.68
N GLU A 91 -0.76 -2.88 -16.32
CA GLU A 91 0.29 -1.97 -16.72
C GLU A 91 0.51 -0.96 -15.60
N TYR A 92 1.74 -0.90 -15.08
CA TYR A 92 2.14 0.08 -14.07
C TYR A 92 2.97 1.18 -14.72
N LEU A 93 2.37 2.37 -14.84
CA LEU A 93 3.03 3.53 -15.44
C LEU A 93 3.87 4.27 -14.39
N TYR A 94 5.12 4.54 -14.71
CA TYR A 94 6.04 5.34 -13.88
C TYR A 94 6.89 6.27 -14.74
N ASN A 95 7.49 7.29 -14.11
CA ASN A 95 8.40 8.21 -14.79
C ASN A 95 9.83 7.64 -14.83
N GLU A 96 10.43 7.58 -16.02
CA GLU A 96 11.80 7.07 -16.23
C GLU A 96 12.88 7.93 -15.55
N ASN A 97 14.06 7.34 -15.34
CA ASN A 97 15.23 7.99 -14.72
C ASN A 97 14.98 8.53 -13.29
N THR A 98 14.09 7.87 -12.54
CA THR A 98 13.79 8.20 -11.13
C THR A 98 13.90 6.95 -10.26
N GLY A 99 13.84 7.13 -8.93
CA GLY A 99 13.67 6.00 -8.00
C GLY A 99 12.35 5.23 -8.17
N HIS A 100 11.43 5.69 -9.03
CA HIS A 100 10.15 5.03 -9.27
C HIS A 100 10.27 3.70 -10.03
N GLN A 101 11.33 3.49 -10.81
CA GLN A 101 11.56 2.19 -11.47
C GLN A 101 11.75 1.09 -10.41
N MET A 102 12.63 1.32 -9.43
CA MET A 102 12.89 0.35 -8.36
C MET A 102 11.62 0.08 -7.52
N ILE A 103 10.80 1.11 -7.30
CA ILE A 103 9.50 0.92 -6.64
C ILE A 103 8.58 0.05 -7.52
N GLY A 104 8.51 0.30 -8.83
CA GLY A 104 7.73 -0.51 -9.76
C GLY A 104 8.16 -1.98 -9.80
N GLU A 105 9.47 -2.24 -9.81
CA GLU A 105 10.03 -3.60 -9.73
C GLU A 105 9.67 -4.28 -8.39
N ALA A 106 9.74 -3.55 -7.27
CA ALA A 106 9.33 -4.08 -5.97
C ALA A 106 7.83 -4.39 -5.92
N LEU A 107 6.98 -3.52 -6.49
CA LEU A 107 5.55 -3.77 -6.59
C LEU A 107 5.25 -5.01 -7.45
N GLN A 108 6.02 -5.22 -8.53
CA GLN A 108 5.88 -6.41 -9.38
C GLN A 108 6.24 -7.71 -8.63
N ASP A 109 7.21 -7.68 -7.71
CA ASP A 109 7.57 -8.84 -6.88
C ASP A 109 6.54 -9.11 -5.76
N MET A 110 5.90 -8.05 -5.26
CA MET A 110 4.92 -8.12 -4.16
C MET A 110 3.51 -8.53 -4.60
N TRP A 111 3.11 -8.26 -5.84
CA TRP A 111 1.77 -8.54 -6.39
C TRP A 111 1.69 -9.90 -7.10
#